data_AF-A0A341AJA5-F1
#
_entry.id   AF-A0A341AJA5-F1
#
_cell.length_a   1.000
_cell.length_b   1.000
_cell.length_c   1.000
_cell.angle_alpha   90.00
_cell.angle_beta   90.00
_cell.angle_gamma   90.00
#
_symmetry.space_group_name_H-M   'P 1'
#
loop_
_entity.id
_entity.type
_entity.pdbx_description
1 polymer ?
#
loop_
_entity_poly.entity_id
_entity_poly.type
_entity_poly.pdbx_seq_one_letter_code
_entity_poly.pdbx_strand_id
1 'polypeptide(L)'
;MLKQNERRRSWGYRSWHTTESEDASQAVGSQQRRRTCSVGALPGSQASFPPWTQGYCSYYIEEDTDTEEDQDTEEDQQWKDDPAEEDQQLGEATTDQGEGGTDAPVVSSTLNVNVGGQSYHLEYAELASYPKTRLGRLATSTSRSRQLGLCDDYEAQTDEYFFDRDPEVFQLIYNFYASGVLLVRDELCPRRFLEELGYWGVRLKYAPRCCLICFEERRDELSEQLKIQRELRAQAQAEEAEELFRDMRFYGPQRRRLWNLMEKPFSSVAAKAIGVASSLFVLISVVALVLNTVEEMQQQAGQGAGGGNPRPFLEHVEMLCMAFFTFEFLLRLASTPDLRRFAQSALNLVDLVAILPLYLQLLLECFTSEDQVRSKDSPHEHDIETMGRVGQVGQVLRVMRLLRIFRILKLARHSTGLRAFGFTLRQCYQQVGCLLLFITMGIFTFSAAVYSVEHDVRGTNFTSIPHAWWWAAVSISTVGYGDMYPETHLGRLFAFLCIAFGIILNGMPISILYNKFSDYYSKLKAYEYTAIRRERGNVEFMQRARKKIAECLAGSNPQPNPRQDN
;
A
#
# COMPACT_ATOMS: atom_id res chain seq x y z
N MET A 1 -4.04 38.30 28.03
CA MET A 1 -3.46 39.35 27.17
C MET A 1 -2.57 38.63 26.16
N LEU A 2 -2.72 38.67 24.83
CA LEU A 2 -3.42 39.52 23.88
C LEU A 2 -3.90 38.65 22.70
N LYS A 3 -5.06 39.01 22.14
CA LYS A 3 -5.66 38.47 20.91
C LYS A 3 -4.78 38.76 19.70
N GLN A 4 -4.70 37.82 18.75
CA GLN A 4 -4.81 38.18 17.34
C GLN A 4 -5.49 37.04 16.56
N ASN A 5 -6.64 37.40 15.99
CA ASN A 5 -7.56 36.55 15.25
C ASN A 5 -7.39 36.82 13.75
N GLU A 6 -7.77 35.84 12.93
CA GLU A 6 -8.19 35.95 11.52
C GLU A 6 -7.16 36.28 10.43
N ARG A 7 -6.87 35.29 9.58
CA ARG A 7 -7.16 35.27 8.12
C ARG A 7 -6.45 34.10 7.44
N ARG A 8 -7.22 33.14 6.93
CA ARG A 8 -6.99 32.49 5.61
C ARG A 8 -8.20 31.65 5.23
N ARG A 9 -9.05 32.23 4.39
CA ARG A 9 -10.11 31.55 3.64
C ARG A 9 -9.53 30.98 2.34
N SER A 10 -10.10 29.83 1.96
CA SER A 10 -10.40 29.36 0.59
C SER A 10 -9.36 29.55 -0.51
N TRP A 11 -8.76 28.45 -0.95
CA TRP A 11 -8.28 28.31 -2.33
C TRP A 11 -9.27 27.38 -3.04
N GLY A 12 -10.25 27.98 -3.70
CA GLY A 12 -11.12 27.31 -4.65
C GLY A 12 -10.50 27.41 -6.05
N TYR A 13 -10.41 26.25 -6.72
CA TYR A 13 -9.97 26.09 -8.09
C TYR A 13 -10.95 26.84 -9.02
N ARG A 14 -10.44 27.76 -9.85
CA ARG A 14 -11.24 28.60 -10.76
C ARG A 14 -11.13 28.02 -12.18
N SER A 15 -12.23 27.55 -12.76
CA SER A 15 -12.26 27.15 -14.18
C SER A 15 -12.29 28.40 -15.07
N TRP A 16 -11.56 28.33 -16.19
CA TRP A 16 -11.49 29.40 -17.17
C TRP A 16 -12.66 29.27 -18.15
N HIS A 17 -13.53 30.28 -18.19
CA HIS A 17 -14.42 30.54 -19.32
C HIS A 17 -13.74 31.56 -20.24
N THR A 18 -13.58 31.21 -21.51
CA THR A 18 -13.19 32.14 -22.59
C THR A 18 -14.45 32.74 -23.23
N THR A 19 -14.57 34.06 -23.15
CA THR A 19 -15.53 34.89 -23.88
C THR A 19 -15.02 35.21 -25.29
N GLU A 20 -15.92 35.13 -26.27
CA GLU A 20 -15.74 35.60 -27.65
C GLU A 20 -15.52 37.13 -27.72
N SER A 21 -14.72 37.58 -28.68
CA SER A 21 -14.85 38.89 -29.34
C SER A 21 -14.23 38.85 -30.74
N GLU A 22 -14.91 39.53 -31.65
CA GLU A 22 -14.74 39.61 -33.11
C GLU A 22 -13.47 40.38 -33.52
N ASP A 23 -12.77 39.95 -34.59
CA ASP A 23 -12.69 40.66 -35.89
C ASP A 23 -11.46 40.28 -36.76
N ALA A 24 -11.76 40.19 -38.08
CA ALA A 24 -10.92 40.48 -39.25
C ALA A 24 -9.84 39.49 -39.80
N SER A 25 -10.23 38.89 -40.94
CA SER A 25 -9.55 38.86 -42.26
C SER A 25 -8.49 37.78 -42.67
N GLN A 26 -8.91 37.01 -43.70
CA GLN A 26 -8.20 36.54 -44.91
C GLN A 26 -7.11 35.43 -44.84
N ALA A 27 -7.49 34.23 -45.32
CA ALA A 27 -7.06 33.61 -46.60
C ALA A 27 -6.74 32.09 -46.51
N VAL A 28 -7.47 31.29 -47.32
CA VAL A 28 -7.11 30.04 -48.05
C VAL A 28 -6.40 28.92 -47.25
N GLY A 29 -6.85 27.66 -47.13
CA GLY A 29 -7.86 26.84 -47.80
C GLY A 29 -7.32 25.40 -47.89
N SER A 30 -7.91 24.43 -47.17
CA SER A 30 -7.88 22.99 -47.55
C SER A 30 -8.85 22.17 -46.68
N GLN A 31 -9.71 21.41 -47.37
CA GLN A 31 -10.71 20.43 -46.91
C GLN A 31 -10.10 19.38 -45.95
N GLN A 32 -10.81 18.69 -45.04
CA GLN A 32 -11.90 17.75 -45.35
C GLN A 32 -12.59 17.15 -44.09
N ARG A 33 -13.93 17.11 -44.14
CA ARG A 33 -14.90 16.13 -43.57
C ARG A 33 -15.02 15.88 -42.05
N ARG A 34 -16.02 16.55 -41.45
CA ARG A 34 -16.85 16.04 -40.34
C ARG A 34 -17.91 15.06 -40.87
N ARG A 35 -18.18 13.97 -40.16
CA ARG A 35 -19.45 13.23 -40.20
C ARG A 35 -20.05 13.21 -38.78
N THR A 36 -21.19 13.86 -38.67
CA THR A 36 -22.13 13.90 -37.55
C THR A 36 -22.97 12.63 -37.51
N CYS A 37 -23.21 12.07 -36.33
CA CYS A 37 -24.43 11.32 -36.01
C CYS A 37 -24.97 11.84 -34.67
N SER A 38 -26.06 12.59 -34.76
CA SER A 38 -26.88 13.08 -33.66
C SER A 38 -28.06 12.13 -33.46
N VAL A 39 -28.34 11.71 -32.23
CA VAL A 39 -29.63 11.12 -31.84
C VAL A 39 -30.31 12.11 -30.91
N GLY A 40 -31.52 12.52 -31.30
CA GLY A 40 -32.29 13.58 -30.68
C GLY A 40 -32.93 13.18 -29.35
N ALA A 41 -33.02 14.17 -28.47
CA ALA A 41 -33.80 14.13 -27.25
C ALA A 41 -35.29 14.39 -27.54
N LEU A 42 -36.18 13.73 -26.79
CA LEU A 42 -37.57 14.17 -26.60
C LEU A 42 -37.71 14.89 -25.24
N PRO A 43 -38.59 15.90 -25.12
CA PRO A 43 -38.63 16.79 -23.97
C PRO A 43 -39.73 16.42 -22.95
N GLY A 44 -39.44 16.57 -21.66
CA GLY A 44 -40.48 16.70 -20.64
C GLY A 44 -40.19 16.00 -19.32
N SER A 45 -39.41 16.64 -18.44
CA SER A 45 -39.71 16.71 -17.00
C SER A 45 -38.68 17.65 -16.34
N GLN A 46 -39.15 18.82 -15.91
CA GLN A 46 -38.38 19.65 -14.99
C GLN A 46 -38.48 19.02 -13.60
N ALA A 47 -37.37 18.48 -13.11
CA ALA A 47 -37.19 18.23 -11.68
C ALA A 47 -35.87 18.91 -11.27
N SER A 48 -36.01 20.10 -10.69
CA SER A 48 -34.95 20.82 -10.00
C SER A 48 -34.61 20.09 -8.69
N PHE A 49 -33.36 19.65 -8.52
CA PHE A 49 -32.85 19.13 -7.26
C PHE A 49 -31.98 20.18 -6.52
N PRO A 50 -32.05 20.27 -5.19
CA PRO A 50 -31.25 21.20 -4.38
C PRO A 50 -29.82 20.67 -4.13
N PRO A 51 -28.84 21.54 -3.82
CA PRO A 51 -27.44 21.17 -3.72
C PRO A 51 -27.06 20.80 -2.28
N TRP A 52 -27.24 19.54 -1.88
CA TRP A 52 -26.60 18.99 -0.67
C TRP A 52 -26.34 17.49 -0.81
N THR A 53 -25.07 17.13 -1.05
CA THR A 53 -24.38 15.93 -0.53
C THR A 53 -22.91 15.96 -0.93
N GLN A 54 -22.16 16.90 -0.35
CA GLN A 54 -20.73 16.70 -0.17
C GLN A 54 -20.54 15.93 1.16
N GLY A 55 -20.92 14.64 1.13
CA GLY A 55 -20.82 13.72 2.26
C GLY A 55 -19.64 12.80 2.05
N TYR A 56 -18.64 12.88 2.93
CA TYR A 56 -17.61 11.85 3.06
C TYR A 56 -18.29 10.51 3.38
N CYS A 57 -18.36 9.58 2.41
CA CYS A 57 -18.74 8.20 2.68
C CYS A 57 -17.63 7.52 3.48
N SER A 58 -17.87 7.35 4.77
CA SER A 58 -17.08 6.46 5.64
C SER A 58 -17.51 5.03 5.34
N TYR A 59 -16.70 4.29 4.58
CA TYR A 59 -16.88 2.85 4.40
C TYR A 59 -16.65 2.14 5.74
N TYR A 60 -17.74 1.66 6.35
CA TYR A 60 -17.69 0.60 7.36
C TYR A 60 -17.62 -0.72 6.60
N ILE A 61 -16.54 -1.48 6.81
CA ILE A 61 -16.41 -2.87 6.35
C ILE A 61 -16.62 -3.71 7.62
N GLU A 62 -17.66 -4.53 7.62
CA GLU A 62 -17.86 -5.57 8.63
C GLU A 62 -16.79 -6.66 8.44
N GLU A 63 -16.40 -7.29 9.54
CA GLU A 63 -15.34 -8.29 9.61
C GLU A 63 -15.81 -9.59 8.94
N ASP A 64 -15.67 -9.68 7.61
CA ASP A 64 -15.80 -10.95 6.92
C ASP A 64 -14.50 -11.75 7.06
N THR A 65 -14.65 -12.93 7.65
CA THR A 65 -13.62 -13.92 7.96
C THR A 65 -12.82 -14.36 6.74
N ASP A 66 -11.50 -14.47 6.95
CA ASP A 66 -10.46 -14.89 6.01
C ASP A 66 -10.86 -16.05 5.07
N THR A 67 -11.34 -15.72 3.86
CA THR A 67 -11.48 -16.66 2.72
C THR A 67 -11.62 -15.89 1.40
N GLU A 68 -10.60 -15.14 0.97
CA GLU A 68 -10.69 -14.39 -0.32
C GLU A 68 -9.37 -14.42 -1.15
N GLU A 69 -8.43 -15.33 -0.90
CA GLU A 69 -7.24 -15.46 -1.77
C GLU A 69 -7.36 -16.54 -2.86
N ASP A 70 -8.45 -17.32 -2.90
CA ASP A 70 -8.67 -18.36 -3.92
C ASP A 70 -9.76 -18.02 -4.97
N GLN A 71 -10.47 -16.89 -4.84
CA GLN A 71 -11.61 -16.55 -5.71
C GLN A 71 -11.25 -16.12 -7.14
N ASP A 72 -10.02 -15.63 -7.38
CA ASP A 72 -9.59 -15.20 -8.72
C ASP A 72 -9.46 -16.38 -9.72
N THR A 73 -9.37 -17.62 -9.21
CA THR A 73 -9.36 -18.83 -10.07
C THR A 73 -10.75 -19.50 -10.12
N GLU A 74 -11.55 -19.34 -9.06
CA GLU A 74 -12.89 -19.93 -8.96
C GLU A 74 -13.96 -19.15 -9.75
N GLU A 75 -13.88 -17.82 -9.92
CA GLU A 75 -14.90 -17.09 -10.70
C GLU A 75 -14.93 -17.51 -12.20
N ASP A 76 -13.76 -17.83 -12.77
CA ASP A 76 -13.65 -18.35 -14.14
C ASP A 76 -13.95 -19.86 -14.23
N GLN A 77 -13.90 -20.61 -13.12
CA GLN A 77 -14.18 -22.05 -13.04
C GLN A 77 -15.63 -22.38 -12.66
N GLN A 78 -16.28 -21.57 -11.84
CA GLN A 78 -17.72 -21.63 -11.51
C GLN A 78 -18.60 -21.50 -12.76
N TRP A 79 -18.04 -21.01 -13.86
CA TRP A 79 -18.73 -20.83 -15.15
C TRP A 79 -18.45 -21.96 -16.16
N LYS A 80 -17.61 -22.95 -15.81
CA LYS A 80 -17.26 -24.08 -16.68
C LYS A 80 -17.97 -25.39 -16.34
N ASP A 81 -18.33 -25.62 -15.08
CA ASP A 81 -18.88 -26.90 -14.65
C ASP A 81 -20.39 -26.81 -14.30
N ASP A 82 -21.13 -27.78 -14.86
CA ASP A 82 -22.49 -28.25 -14.60
C ASP A 82 -23.68 -27.85 -15.53
N PRO A 83 -24.56 -28.83 -15.87
CA PRO A 83 -24.48 -29.45 -17.18
C PRO A 83 -25.79 -29.40 -17.98
N ALA A 84 -25.65 -29.64 -19.29
CA ALA A 84 -26.74 -30.01 -20.18
C ALA A 84 -27.13 -31.47 -19.94
N GLU A 85 -28.02 -31.76 -18.99
CA GLU A 85 -28.66 -33.09 -18.88
C GLU A 85 -29.84 -33.06 -17.90
N GLU A 86 -30.92 -32.34 -18.22
CA GLU A 86 -32.24 -32.55 -17.61
C GLU A 86 -33.29 -31.76 -18.40
N ASP A 87 -33.66 -32.26 -19.59
CA ASP A 87 -34.93 -31.94 -20.25
C ASP A 87 -35.11 -32.88 -21.45
N GLN A 88 -35.24 -34.17 -21.14
CA GLN A 88 -35.63 -35.17 -22.15
C GLN A 88 -36.49 -36.26 -21.51
N GLN A 89 -37.68 -35.88 -21.02
CA GLN A 89 -38.81 -36.78 -20.81
C GLN A 89 -40.07 -35.99 -20.46
N LEU A 90 -40.92 -35.71 -21.45
CA LEU A 90 -42.35 -36.10 -21.45
C LEU A 90 -43.09 -35.57 -22.69
N GLY A 91 -43.73 -36.49 -23.42
CA GLY A 91 -45.07 -36.25 -23.98
C GLY A 91 -45.22 -36.09 -25.48
N GLU A 92 -45.24 -37.19 -26.23
CA GLU A 92 -46.09 -37.32 -27.43
C GLU A 92 -47.58 -37.24 -27.02
N ALA A 93 -48.41 -36.47 -27.74
CA ALA A 93 -49.77 -36.85 -28.17
C ALA A 93 -50.47 -35.77 -29.01
N THR A 94 -50.70 -36.13 -30.28
CA THR A 94 -51.91 -35.95 -31.10
C THR A 94 -52.55 -34.57 -31.30
N THR A 95 -52.55 -34.17 -32.59
CA THR A 95 -53.60 -33.40 -33.27
C THR A 95 -55.02 -33.82 -32.89
N ASP A 96 -55.84 -32.86 -32.48
CA ASP A 96 -57.25 -32.84 -32.83
C ASP A 96 -57.74 -31.40 -33.04
N GLN A 97 -58.57 -31.21 -34.07
CA GLN A 97 -59.14 -29.93 -34.46
C GLN A 97 -60.40 -29.67 -33.66
N GLY A 98 -60.51 -28.48 -33.05
CA GLY A 98 -61.74 -27.98 -32.45
C GLY A 98 -61.85 -26.47 -32.65
N GLU A 99 -62.76 -26.05 -33.51
CA GLU A 99 -63.23 -24.66 -33.60
C GLU A 99 -64.05 -24.30 -32.34
N GLY A 100 -63.81 -23.12 -31.79
CA GLY A 100 -64.61 -22.56 -30.70
C GLY A 100 -63.98 -21.29 -30.15
N GLY A 101 -64.56 -20.14 -30.48
CA GLY A 101 -64.08 -18.85 -30.02
C GLY A 101 -64.34 -18.60 -28.53
N THR A 102 -63.37 -17.96 -27.88
CA THR A 102 -63.54 -17.19 -26.65
C THR A 102 -62.34 -16.26 -26.49
N ASP A 103 -62.59 -15.05 -26.00
CA ASP A 103 -61.66 -13.94 -25.80
C ASP A 103 -60.26 -14.38 -25.35
N ALA A 104 -59.26 -14.22 -26.22
CA ALA A 104 -57.86 -14.30 -25.84
C ALA A 104 -57.52 -13.08 -24.98
N PRO A 105 -56.97 -13.23 -23.76
CA PRO A 105 -56.46 -12.09 -23.02
C PRO A 105 -55.34 -11.49 -23.85
N VAL A 106 -55.41 -10.19 -24.11
CA VAL A 106 -54.31 -9.44 -24.72
C VAL A 106 -53.10 -9.64 -23.81
N VAL A 107 -52.19 -10.53 -24.22
CA VAL A 107 -50.92 -10.73 -23.51
C VAL A 107 -50.21 -9.40 -23.58
N SER A 108 -50.08 -8.73 -22.43
CA SER A 108 -49.33 -7.49 -22.31
C SER A 108 -47.97 -7.68 -22.96
N SER A 109 -47.66 -6.89 -23.98
CA SER A 109 -46.35 -6.92 -24.65
C SER A 109 -45.23 -6.35 -23.78
N THR A 110 -45.59 -5.84 -22.59
CA THR A 110 -44.70 -5.21 -21.62
C THR A 110 -44.71 -5.94 -20.28
N LEU A 111 -43.52 -6.14 -19.72
CA LEU A 111 -43.27 -6.63 -18.38
C LEU A 111 -43.13 -5.43 -17.42
N ASN A 112 -43.90 -5.42 -16.34
CA ASN A 112 -43.84 -4.39 -15.30
C ASN A 112 -42.91 -4.83 -14.17
N VAL A 113 -41.90 -4.02 -13.89
CA VAL A 113 -40.88 -4.31 -12.90
C VAL A 113 -40.72 -3.13 -11.94
N ASN A 114 -40.80 -3.38 -10.64
CA ASN A 114 -40.52 -2.42 -9.60
C ASN A 114 -39.16 -2.71 -8.98
N VAL A 115 -38.25 -1.74 -9.03
CA VAL A 115 -36.92 -1.86 -8.40
C VAL A 115 -36.79 -0.78 -7.35
N GLY A 116 -36.66 -1.16 -6.07
CA GLY A 116 -36.44 -0.22 -4.97
C GLY A 116 -37.56 0.83 -4.82
N GLY A 117 -38.78 0.54 -5.28
CA GLY A 117 -39.93 1.45 -5.26
C GLY A 117 -40.15 2.22 -6.56
N GLN A 118 -39.26 2.11 -7.55
CA GLN A 118 -39.40 2.77 -8.86
C GLN A 118 -39.90 1.75 -9.90
N SER A 119 -41.02 2.06 -10.55
CA SER A 119 -41.61 1.22 -11.60
C SER A 119 -40.96 1.45 -12.97
N TYR A 120 -40.73 0.36 -13.70
CA TYR A 120 -40.17 0.29 -15.04
C TYR A 120 -41.03 -0.61 -15.92
N HIS A 121 -41.15 -0.24 -17.20
CA HIS A 121 -41.87 -1.01 -18.21
C HIS A 121 -40.89 -1.45 -19.30
N LEU A 122 -40.74 -2.75 -19.50
CA LEU A 122 -39.81 -3.35 -20.48
C LEU A 122 -40.58 -4.20 -21.49
N GLU A 123 -40.20 -4.16 -22.76
CA GLU A 123 -40.83 -5.01 -23.76
C GLU A 123 -40.31 -6.46 -23.67
N TYR A 124 -41.21 -7.45 -23.75
CA TYR A 124 -40.82 -8.86 -23.72
C TYR A 124 -39.82 -9.21 -24.83
N ALA A 125 -39.92 -8.56 -26.00
CA ALA A 125 -39.03 -8.78 -27.13
C ALA A 125 -37.57 -8.37 -26.82
N GLU A 126 -37.38 -7.23 -26.15
CA GLU A 126 -36.05 -6.74 -25.76
C GLU A 126 -35.41 -7.65 -24.72
N LEU A 127 -36.19 -8.09 -23.73
CA LEU A 127 -35.73 -9.01 -22.70
C LEU A 127 -35.38 -10.40 -23.24
N ALA A 128 -36.19 -10.92 -24.16
CA ALA A 128 -35.99 -12.23 -24.79
C ALA A 128 -34.71 -12.31 -25.63
N SER A 129 -34.16 -11.16 -26.07
CA SER A 129 -32.87 -11.11 -26.77
C SER A 129 -31.67 -11.49 -25.88
N TYR A 130 -31.85 -11.42 -24.55
CA TYR A 130 -30.83 -11.77 -23.56
C TYR A 130 -31.33 -12.82 -22.55
N PRO A 131 -31.64 -14.06 -22.99
CA PRO A 131 -32.36 -15.06 -22.18
C PRO A 131 -31.56 -15.59 -20.98
N LYS A 132 -30.25 -15.33 -20.92
CA LYS A 132 -29.38 -15.72 -19.80
C LYS A 132 -29.42 -14.74 -18.63
N THR A 133 -29.88 -13.52 -18.87
CA THR A 133 -30.01 -12.49 -17.82
C THR A 133 -31.21 -12.79 -16.92
N ARG A 134 -31.26 -12.21 -15.72
CA ARG A 134 -32.38 -12.44 -14.78
C ARG A 134 -33.72 -12.00 -15.38
N LEU A 135 -33.79 -10.81 -15.97
CA LEU A 135 -35.00 -10.32 -16.62
C LEU A 135 -35.32 -11.05 -17.92
N GLY A 136 -34.30 -11.47 -18.68
CA GLY A 136 -34.51 -12.33 -19.84
C GLY A 136 -35.13 -13.67 -19.45
N ARG A 137 -34.64 -14.30 -18.37
CA ARG A 137 -35.23 -15.52 -17.81
C ARG A 137 -36.66 -15.30 -17.33
N LEU A 138 -36.95 -14.14 -16.73
CA LEU A 138 -38.29 -13.78 -16.29
C LEU A 138 -39.25 -13.68 -17.49
N ALA A 139 -38.79 -13.07 -18.58
CA ALA A 139 -39.53 -12.92 -19.82
C ALA A 139 -39.73 -14.24 -20.59
N THR A 140 -38.74 -15.14 -20.61
CA THR A 140 -38.80 -16.41 -21.36
C THR A 140 -39.37 -17.58 -20.56
N SER A 141 -39.58 -17.42 -19.25
CA SER A 141 -40.13 -18.49 -18.42
C SER A 141 -41.64 -18.65 -18.67
N THR A 142 -42.05 -19.86 -19.02
CA THR A 142 -43.47 -20.21 -19.22
C THR A 142 -44.21 -20.54 -17.92
N SER A 143 -43.48 -20.95 -16.88
CA SER A 143 -44.05 -21.30 -15.58
C SER A 143 -44.03 -20.12 -14.61
N ARG A 144 -45.20 -19.82 -14.02
CA ARG A 144 -45.35 -18.76 -13.01
C ARG A 144 -44.52 -19.01 -11.76
N SER A 145 -44.38 -20.27 -11.33
CA SER A 145 -43.56 -20.61 -10.15
C SER A 145 -42.08 -20.28 -10.36
N ARG A 146 -41.57 -20.46 -11.58
CA ARG A 146 -40.18 -20.12 -11.94
C ARG A 146 -39.97 -18.61 -12.02
N GLN A 147 -40.97 -17.86 -12.47
CA GLN A 147 -40.93 -16.39 -12.47
C GLN A 147 -40.90 -15.83 -11.06
N LEU A 148 -41.75 -16.35 -10.16
CA LEU A 148 -41.79 -15.95 -8.76
C LEU A 148 -40.50 -16.29 -8.00
N GLY A 149 -39.76 -17.31 -8.41
CA GLY A 149 -38.43 -17.62 -7.86
C GLY A 149 -37.31 -16.69 -8.33
N LEU A 150 -37.56 -15.77 -9.27
CA LEU A 150 -36.56 -14.84 -9.80
C LEU A 150 -36.68 -13.42 -9.24
N CYS A 151 -37.85 -13.06 -8.68
CA CYS A 151 -38.14 -11.78 -8.03
C CYS A 151 -38.23 -11.93 -6.51
N ASP A 152 -38.16 -10.81 -5.79
CA ASP A 152 -38.25 -10.82 -4.33
C ASP A 152 -39.71 -10.80 -3.85
N ASP A 153 -40.59 -10.10 -4.58
CA ASP A 153 -42.04 -10.11 -4.34
C ASP A 153 -42.81 -9.90 -5.67
N TYR A 154 -44.12 -10.11 -5.65
CA TYR A 154 -44.99 -9.94 -6.82
C TYR A 154 -46.38 -9.42 -6.42
N GLU A 155 -46.76 -8.28 -7.01
CA GLU A 155 -48.08 -7.68 -6.78
C GLU A 155 -49.07 -8.16 -7.86
N ALA A 156 -50.06 -8.95 -7.43
CA ALA A 156 -51.03 -9.57 -8.33
C ALA A 156 -52.03 -8.58 -8.94
N GLN A 157 -52.29 -7.45 -8.29
CA GLN A 157 -53.27 -6.47 -8.76
C GLN A 157 -52.74 -5.64 -9.94
N THR A 158 -51.44 -5.35 -9.95
CA THR A 158 -50.78 -4.52 -10.97
C THR A 158 -49.92 -5.34 -11.95
N ASP A 159 -49.84 -6.66 -11.74
CA ASP A 159 -48.93 -7.59 -12.43
C ASP A 159 -47.50 -7.06 -12.47
N GLU A 160 -46.99 -6.67 -11.30
CA GLU A 160 -45.69 -6.02 -11.14
C GLU A 160 -44.73 -6.90 -10.31
N TYR A 161 -43.54 -7.14 -10.85
CA TYR A 161 -42.48 -7.91 -10.18
C TYR A 161 -41.57 -6.98 -9.38
N PHE A 162 -41.41 -7.24 -8.09
CA PHE A 162 -40.64 -6.40 -7.18
C PHE A 162 -39.22 -6.95 -6.93
N PHE A 163 -38.25 -6.03 -6.89
CA PHE A 163 -36.85 -6.29 -6.60
C PHE A 163 -36.32 -5.27 -5.57
N ASP A 164 -35.81 -5.74 -4.44
CA ASP A 164 -35.26 -4.89 -3.37
C ASP A 164 -33.81 -4.49 -3.66
N ARG A 165 -33.62 -3.69 -4.72
CA ARG A 165 -32.30 -3.24 -5.23
C ARG A 165 -32.27 -1.74 -5.49
N ASP A 166 -31.08 -1.23 -5.76
CA ASP A 166 -30.86 0.21 -6.00
C ASP A 166 -31.42 0.65 -7.37
N PRO A 167 -32.44 1.54 -7.41
CA PRO A 167 -33.06 1.97 -8.67
C PRO A 167 -32.11 2.77 -9.56
N GLU A 168 -31.14 3.50 -9.00
CA GLU A 168 -30.23 4.33 -9.80
C GLU A 168 -29.27 3.47 -10.62
N VAL A 169 -28.79 2.36 -10.04
CA VAL A 169 -27.94 1.40 -10.75
C VAL A 169 -28.76 0.62 -11.77
N PHE A 170 -29.99 0.23 -11.40
CA PHE A 170 -30.88 -0.48 -12.31
C PHE A 170 -31.23 0.34 -13.56
N GLN A 171 -31.31 1.67 -13.48
CA GLN A 171 -31.51 2.51 -14.66
C GLN A 171 -30.47 2.26 -15.77
N LEU A 172 -29.23 1.92 -15.42
CA LEU A 172 -28.18 1.58 -16.41
C LEU A 172 -28.45 0.22 -17.07
N ILE A 173 -28.97 -0.73 -16.30
CA ILE A 173 -29.34 -2.06 -16.77
C ILE A 173 -30.60 -1.98 -17.66
N TYR A 174 -31.59 -1.18 -17.26
CA TYR A 174 -32.76 -0.86 -18.06
C TYR A 174 -32.36 -0.29 -19.43
N ASN A 175 -31.48 0.72 -19.45
CA ASN A 175 -30.97 1.30 -20.68
C ASN A 175 -30.20 0.29 -21.54
N PHE A 176 -29.55 -0.70 -20.92
CA PHE A 176 -28.90 -1.79 -21.64
C PHE A 176 -29.89 -2.65 -22.42
N TYR A 177 -31.05 -3.01 -21.86
CA TYR A 177 -32.05 -3.80 -22.61
C TYR A 177 -32.62 -3.02 -23.80
N ALA A 178 -32.83 -1.71 -23.64
CA ALA A 178 -33.34 -0.86 -24.71
C ALA A 178 -32.28 -0.57 -25.81
N SER A 179 -31.01 -0.44 -25.45
CA SER A 179 -29.94 -0.03 -26.40
C SER A 179 -28.99 -1.14 -26.85
N GLY A 180 -28.97 -2.26 -26.14
CA GLY A 180 -27.98 -3.33 -26.28
C GLY A 180 -26.57 -2.98 -25.79
N VAL A 181 -26.35 -1.78 -25.27
CA VAL A 181 -25.04 -1.27 -24.81
C VAL A 181 -25.08 -0.97 -23.32
N LEU A 182 -24.13 -1.54 -22.58
CA LEU A 182 -24.01 -1.27 -21.14
C LEU A 182 -23.21 0.03 -20.92
N LEU A 183 -23.88 1.05 -20.37
CA LEU A 183 -23.22 2.29 -19.98
C LEU A 183 -22.62 2.14 -18.58
N VAL A 184 -21.34 2.47 -18.45
CA VAL A 184 -20.62 2.52 -17.18
C VAL A 184 -20.40 3.98 -16.79
N ARG A 185 -20.70 4.33 -15.53
CA ARG A 185 -20.52 5.69 -15.00
C ARG A 185 -19.36 5.73 -14.00
N ASP A 186 -18.58 6.81 -14.05
CA ASP A 186 -17.37 7.00 -13.23
C ASP A 186 -17.65 7.19 -11.73
N GLU A 187 -18.86 7.63 -11.40
CA GLU A 187 -19.29 7.93 -10.02
C GLU A 187 -19.63 6.67 -9.21
N LEU A 188 -19.83 5.53 -9.87
CA LEU A 188 -20.22 4.29 -9.22
C LEU A 188 -18.99 3.55 -8.65
N CYS A 189 -19.16 2.97 -7.46
CA CYS A 189 -18.17 2.06 -6.89
C CYS A 189 -18.05 0.80 -7.78
N PRO A 190 -16.85 0.46 -8.31
CA PRO A 190 -16.68 -0.70 -9.19
C PRO A 190 -17.16 -2.01 -8.59
N ARG A 191 -16.91 -2.25 -7.29
CA ARG A 191 -17.34 -3.47 -6.58
C ARG A 191 -18.86 -3.60 -6.55
N ARG A 192 -19.55 -2.54 -6.09
CA ARG A 192 -21.02 -2.50 -6.02
C ARG A 192 -21.66 -2.65 -7.39
N PHE A 193 -21.08 -2.04 -8.42
CA PHE A 193 -21.58 -2.15 -9.78
C PHE A 193 -21.45 -3.57 -10.34
N LEU A 194 -20.33 -4.27 -10.08
CA LEU A 194 -20.16 -5.67 -10.46
C LEU A 194 -21.12 -6.60 -9.74
N GLU A 195 -21.38 -6.35 -8.45
CA GLU A 195 -22.38 -7.11 -7.66
C GLU A 195 -23.79 -6.97 -8.28
N GLU A 196 -24.17 -5.75 -8.69
CA GLU A 196 -25.44 -5.53 -9.40
C GLU A 196 -25.46 -6.24 -10.76
N LEU A 197 -24.41 -6.09 -11.58
CA LEU A 197 -24.32 -6.80 -12.86
C LEU A 197 -24.43 -8.32 -12.69
N GLY A 198 -23.80 -8.87 -11.65
CA GLY A 198 -23.90 -10.27 -11.27
C GLY A 198 -25.33 -10.68 -10.89
N TYR A 199 -26.01 -9.89 -10.05
CA TYR A 199 -27.41 -10.12 -9.66
C TYR A 199 -28.35 -10.15 -10.88
N TRP A 200 -28.21 -9.19 -11.79
CA TRP A 200 -29.03 -9.08 -13.01
C TRP A 200 -28.59 -10.01 -14.14
N GLY A 201 -27.41 -10.65 -14.02
CA GLY A 201 -26.83 -11.55 -15.03
C GLY A 201 -26.34 -10.83 -16.28
N VAL A 202 -26.10 -9.51 -16.21
CA VAL A 202 -25.60 -8.71 -17.32
C VAL A 202 -24.07 -8.74 -17.31
N ARG A 203 -23.46 -9.01 -18.46
CA ARG A 203 -22.00 -9.16 -18.55
C ARG A 203 -21.33 -7.84 -18.94
N LEU A 204 -20.18 -7.57 -18.31
CA LEU A 204 -19.39 -6.36 -18.58
C LEU A 204 -18.91 -6.24 -20.05
N LYS A 205 -18.83 -7.38 -20.77
CA LYS A 205 -18.48 -7.42 -22.21
C LYS A 205 -19.42 -6.61 -23.12
N TYR A 206 -20.61 -6.25 -22.63
CA TYR A 206 -21.57 -5.42 -23.37
C TYR A 206 -21.26 -3.92 -23.26
N ALA A 207 -20.26 -3.53 -22.46
CA ALA A 207 -19.77 -2.17 -22.39
C ALA A 207 -18.84 -1.85 -23.58
N PRO A 208 -18.85 -0.61 -24.10
CA PRO A 208 -17.86 -0.17 -25.09
C PRO A 208 -16.43 -0.28 -24.56
N ARG A 209 -15.46 -0.57 -25.45
CA ARG A 209 -14.05 -0.76 -25.05
C ARG A 209 -13.45 0.40 -24.27
N CYS A 210 -13.76 1.65 -24.62
CA CYS A 210 -13.23 2.81 -23.89
C CYS A 210 -13.73 2.87 -22.44
N CYS A 211 -15.03 2.62 -22.23
CA CYS A 211 -15.63 2.59 -20.90
C CYS A 211 -15.14 1.39 -20.08
N LEU A 212 -14.93 0.24 -20.74
CA LEU A 212 -14.42 -0.96 -20.10
C LEU A 212 -13.00 -0.76 -19.55
N ILE A 213 -12.09 -0.20 -20.36
CA ILE A 213 -10.70 0.05 -19.94
C ILE A 213 -10.66 1.00 -18.74
N CYS A 214 -11.41 2.12 -18.78
CA CYS A 214 -11.46 3.07 -17.67
C CYS A 214 -12.05 2.45 -16.40
N PHE A 215 -13.06 1.59 -16.54
CA PHE A 215 -13.64 0.88 -15.40
C PHE A 215 -12.67 -0.13 -14.78
N GLU A 216 -11.97 -0.91 -15.62
CA GLU A 216 -10.96 -1.88 -15.18
C GLU A 216 -9.81 -1.17 -14.47
N GLU A 217 -9.28 -0.08 -15.03
CA GLU A 217 -8.24 0.74 -14.39
C GLU A 217 -8.69 1.22 -12.99
N ARG A 218 -9.93 1.72 -12.89
CA ARG A 218 -10.48 2.21 -11.62
C ARG A 218 -10.75 1.09 -10.61
N ARG A 219 -11.17 -0.08 -11.07
CA ARG A 219 -11.31 -1.28 -10.25
C ARG A 219 -9.96 -1.70 -9.68
N ASP A 220 -8.94 -1.71 -10.53
CA ASP A 220 -7.59 -2.10 -10.15
C ASP A 220 -7.00 -1.08 -9.14
N GLU A 221 -7.18 0.21 -9.37
CA GLU A 221 -6.85 1.27 -8.40
C GLU A 221 -7.54 1.08 -7.05
N LEU A 222 -8.85 0.81 -7.04
CA LEU A 222 -9.59 0.55 -5.81
C LEU A 222 -9.07 -0.71 -5.10
N SER A 223 -8.77 -1.76 -5.85
CA SER A 223 -8.23 -3.01 -5.30
C SER A 223 -6.86 -2.78 -4.64
N GLU A 224 -5.96 -1.99 -5.25
CA GLU A 224 -4.69 -1.60 -4.64
C GLU A 224 -4.91 -0.81 -3.35
N GLN A 225 -5.84 0.14 -3.36
CA GLN A 225 -6.17 0.93 -2.17
C GLN A 225 -6.69 0.06 -1.04
N LEU A 226 -7.57 -0.89 -1.33
CA LEU A 226 -8.10 -1.83 -0.35
C LEU A 226 -7.02 -2.78 0.18
N LYS A 227 -6.11 -3.27 -0.66
CA LYS A 227 -4.95 -4.07 -0.25
C LYS A 227 -4.06 -3.30 0.73
N ILE A 228 -3.69 -2.06 0.40
CA ILE A 228 -2.94 -1.18 1.31
C ILE A 228 -3.69 -0.98 2.62
N GLN A 229 -5.01 -0.78 2.55
CA GLN A 229 -5.83 -0.60 3.74
C GLN A 229 -5.87 -1.84 4.62
N ARG A 230 -5.99 -3.03 4.02
CA ARG A 230 -5.93 -4.33 4.71
C ARG A 230 -4.57 -4.52 5.37
N GLU A 231 -3.47 -4.23 4.68
CA GLU A 231 -2.12 -4.35 5.25
C GLU A 231 -1.87 -3.37 6.40
N LEU A 232 -2.32 -2.12 6.29
CA LEU A 232 -2.25 -1.13 7.37
C LEU A 232 -3.07 -1.57 8.59
N ARG A 233 -4.27 -2.13 8.36
CA ARG A 233 -5.10 -2.72 9.44
C ARG A 233 -4.44 -3.95 10.04
N ALA A 234 -3.87 -4.84 9.25
CA ALA A 234 -3.18 -6.04 9.71
C ALA A 234 -1.94 -5.68 10.55
N GLN A 235 -1.19 -4.64 10.16
CA GLN A 235 -0.11 -4.09 10.98
C GLN A 235 -0.64 -3.55 12.32
N ALA A 236 -1.73 -2.79 12.30
CA ALA A 236 -2.36 -2.27 13.52
C ALA A 236 -2.92 -3.39 14.41
N GLN A 237 -3.56 -4.42 13.84
CA GLN A 237 -4.11 -5.58 14.54
C GLN A 237 -3.01 -6.48 15.10
N ALA A 238 -1.90 -6.68 14.36
CA ALA A 238 -0.72 -7.36 14.87
C ALA A 238 -0.09 -6.61 16.06
N GLU A 239 -0.15 -5.28 16.05
CA GLU A 239 0.23 -4.44 17.21
C GLU A 239 -0.82 -4.43 18.34
N GLU A 240 -2.09 -4.75 18.04
CA GLU A 240 -3.23 -4.86 18.96
C GLU A 240 -3.51 -6.30 19.45
N ALA A 241 -2.61 -7.25 19.21
CA ALA A 241 -2.73 -8.64 19.67
C ALA A 241 -2.62 -8.78 21.21
N GLU A 242 -3.54 -8.15 21.94
CA GLU A 242 -3.73 -8.24 23.38
C GLU A 242 -4.15 -9.65 23.81
N GLU A 243 -4.68 -10.43 22.87
CA GLU A 243 -5.16 -11.80 23.09
C GLU A 243 -4.00 -12.78 23.31
N LEU A 244 -2.87 -12.62 22.60
CA LEU A 244 -1.67 -13.46 22.79
C LEU A 244 -1.06 -13.33 24.19
N PHE A 245 -1.26 -12.20 24.86
CA PHE A 245 -0.78 -12.00 26.24
C PHE A 245 -1.76 -12.54 27.29
N ARG A 246 -3.02 -12.81 26.91
CA ARG A 246 -4.08 -13.25 27.82
C ARG A 246 -3.95 -14.74 28.18
N ASP A 247 -3.44 -15.55 27.25
CA ASP A 247 -3.23 -17.00 27.44
C ASP A 247 -1.93 -17.36 28.17
N MET A 248 -1.03 -16.40 28.41
CA MET A 248 0.22 -16.63 29.13
C MET A 248 0.00 -16.65 30.66
N ARG A 249 -0.02 -17.86 31.24
CA ARG A 249 -0.22 -18.12 32.69
C ARG A 249 0.80 -17.45 33.63
N PHE A 250 2.00 -17.12 33.16
CA PHE A 250 3.07 -16.49 33.97
C PHE A 250 3.57 -15.19 33.34
N TYR A 251 3.82 -14.16 34.16
CA TYR A 251 4.36 -12.85 33.79
C TYR A 251 3.61 -12.05 32.70
N GLY A 252 2.48 -12.55 32.16
CA GLY A 252 1.69 -11.89 31.12
C GLY A 252 1.43 -10.39 31.34
N PRO A 253 0.96 -9.94 32.52
CA PRO A 253 0.71 -8.53 32.79
C PRO A 253 1.99 -7.66 32.78
N GLN A 254 3.11 -8.20 33.27
CA GLN A 254 4.40 -7.49 33.32
C GLN A 254 5.05 -7.45 31.94
N ARG A 255 4.99 -8.56 31.21
CA ARG A 255 5.42 -8.69 29.82
C ARG A 255 4.65 -7.73 28.91
N ARG A 256 3.33 -7.62 29.08
CA ARG A 256 2.47 -6.64 28.39
C ARG A 256 2.86 -5.21 28.70
N ARG A 257 3.13 -4.87 29.97
CA ARG A 257 3.63 -3.53 30.33
C ARG A 257 4.96 -3.22 29.66
N LEU A 258 5.88 -4.18 29.62
CA LEU A 258 7.17 -4.03 28.95
C LEU A 258 7.03 -3.91 27.43
N TRP A 259 6.15 -4.69 26.82
CA TRP A 259 5.81 -4.61 25.39
C TRP A 259 5.27 -3.22 25.03
N ASN A 260 4.28 -2.73 25.78
CA ASN A 260 3.72 -1.39 25.58
C ASN A 260 4.76 -0.28 25.79
N LEU A 261 5.75 -0.51 26.66
CA LEU A 261 6.83 0.43 26.91
C LEU A 261 7.84 0.48 25.75
N MET A 262 8.14 -0.67 25.13
CA MET A 262 9.20 -0.80 24.11
C MET A 262 8.72 -0.68 22.66
N GLU A 263 7.48 -1.11 22.38
CA GLU A 263 6.94 -1.15 21.01
C GLU A 263 5.97 0.01 20.72
N LYS A 264 5.25 0.49 21.74
CA LYS A 264 4.27 1.60 21.60
C LYS A 264 4.81 2.91 22.19
N PRO A 265 5.54 3.75 21.43
CA PRO A 265 6.16 4.97 21.96
C PRO A 265 5.16 5.98 22.52
N PHE A 266 3.89 5.95 22.08
CA PHE A 266 2.86 6.88 22.53
C PHE A 266 2.02 6.38 23.72
N SER A 267 2.25 5.15 24.20
CA SER A 267 1.45 4.54 25.26
C SER A 267 1.58 5.26 26.62
N SER A 268 2.77 5.79 26.92
CA SER A 268 3.06 6.45 28.19
C SER A 268 4.17 7.49 28.01
N VAL A 269 4.29 8.41 28.98
CA VAL A 269 5.41 9.37 29.01
C VAL A 269 6.76 8.63 29.11
N ALA A 270 6.80 7.50 29.82
CA ALA A 270 7.98 6.65 29.92
C ALA A 270 8.35 6.01 28.56
N ALA A 271 7.36 5.52 27.80
CA ALA A 271 7.59 4.97 26.47
C ALA A 271 8.14 6.03 25.50
N LYS A 272 7.62 7.27 25.58
CA LYS A 272 8.15 8.40 24.81
C LYS A 272 9.60 8.69 25.19
N ALA A 273 9.91 8.71 26.49
CA ALA A 273 11.27 8.95 26.96
C ALA A 273 12.25 7.87 26.47
N ILE A 274 11.85 6.60 26.49
CA ILE A 274 12.68 5.49 25.97
C ILE A 274 12.86 5.59 24.45
N GLY A 275 11.81 5.92 23.69
CA GLY A 275 11.91 6.14 22.25
C GLY A 275 12.87 7.29 21.89
N VAL A 276 12.78 8.41 22.60
CA VAL A 276 13.69 9.56 22.43
C VAL A 276 15.12 9.18 22.83
N ALA A 277 15.30 8.48 23.96
CA ALA A 277 16.61 8.00 24.40
C ALA A 277 17.23 7.06 23.36
N SER A 278 16.48 6.09 22.85
CA SER A 278 16.94 5.17 21.81
C SER A 278 17.37 5.91 20.54
N SER A 279 16.59 6.90 20.09
CA SER A 279 16.95 7.75 18.96
C SER A 279 18.24 8.55 19.21
N LEU A 280 18.43 9.08 20.42
CA LEU A 280 19.63 9.80 20.82
C LEU A 280 20.86 8.89 20.86
N PHE A 281 20.75 7.68 21.41
CA PHE A 281 21.84 6.69 21.42
C PHE A 281 22.24 6.26 20.00
N VAL A 282 21.28 6.13 19.07
CA VAL A 282 21.59 5.91 17.66
C VAL A 282 22.40 7.07 17.09
N LEU A 283 21.97 8.32 17.31
CA LEU A 283 22.71 9.49 16.86
C LEU A 283 24.13 9.54 17.44
N ILE A 284 24.28 9.35 18.76
CA ILE A 284 25.59 9.31 19.42
C ILE A 284 26.47 8.20 18.83
N SER A 285 25.92 7.02 18.59
CA SER A 285 26.66 5.89 18.01
C SER A 285 27.14 6.15 16.57
N VAL A 286 26.34 6.89 15.78
CA VAL A 286 26.70 7.28 14.41
C VAL A 286 27.79 8.35 14.44
N VAL A 287 27.65 9.36 15.29
CA VAL A 287 28.69 10.39 15.48
C VAL A 287 30.00 9.75 15.96
N ALA A 288 29.93 8.83 16.92
CA ALA A 288 31.10 8.09 17.38
C ALA A 288 31.73 7.24 16.26
N LEU A 289 30.93 6.65 15.35
CA LEU A 289 31.44 5.95 14.16
C LEU A 289 32.25 6.89 13.28
N VAL A 290 31.70 8.06 12.97
CA VAL A 290 32.33 9.05 12.10
C VAL A 290 33.60 9.58 12.74
N LEU A 291 33.58 9.93 14.03
CA LEU A 291 34.76 10.40 14.76
C LEU A 291 35.86 9.34 14.84
N ASN A 292 35.50 8.05 14.95
CA ASN A 292 36.46 6.95 14.92
C ASN A 292 37.17 6.79 13.56
N THR A 293 36.64 7.37 12.47
CA THR A 293 37.28 7.34 11.14
C THR A 293 38.23 8.51 10.88
N VAL A 294 38.22 9.55 11.73
CA VAL A 294 39.06 10.74 11.53
C VAL A 294 40.51 10.43 11.96
N GLU A 295 41.44 10.52 11.02
CA GLU A 295 42.85 10.20 11.24
C GLU A 295 43.52 11.10 12.29
N GLU A 296 43.18 12.40 12.33
CA GLU A 296 43.70 13.34 13.34
C GLU A 296 43.33 12.92 14.77
N MET A 297 42.11 12.39 14.96
CA MET A 297 41.65 11.84 16.23
C MET A 297 42.35 10.50 16.56
N GLN A 298 42.73 9.72 15.54
CA GLN A 298 43.51 8.48 15.72
C GLN A 298 44.99 8.75 16.01
N GLN A 299 45.57 9.82 15.45
CA GLN A 299 46.98 10.20 15.60
C GLN A 299 47.26 10.87 16.96
N GLN A 300 46.35 11.72 17.45
CA GLN A 300 46.43 12.28 18.81
C GLN A 300 46.44 11.19 19.89
N ALA A 301 45.80 10.04 19.62
CA ALA A 301 45.81 8.86 20.48
C ALA A 301 47.11 8.02 20.39
N GLY A 302 47.95 8.24 19.37
CA GLY A 302 49.26 7.60 19.18
C GLY A 302 50.45 8.42 19.67
N GLN A 303 50.30 9.75 19.77
CA GLN A 303 51.39 10.68 20.16
C GLN A 303 51.32 11.17 21.61
N GLY A 304 50.43 10.64 22.44
CA GLY A 304 50.38 10.90 23.88
C GLY A 304 51.59 10.34 24.61
N ALA A 305 52.67 11.13 24.68
CA ALA A 305 53.80 10.91 25.57
C ALA A 305 53.34 11.02 27.03
N GLY A 306 53.37 9.91 27.78
CA GLY A 306 53.18 9.88 29.23
C GLY A 306 51.99 9.07 29.73
N GLY A 307 52.18 7.75 29.93
CA GLY A 307 51.63 7.01 31.08
C GLY A 307 50.12 6.87 31.31
N GLY A 308 49.23 7.28 30.40
CA GLY A 308 47.79 7.08 30.56
C GLY A 308 47.07 6.92 29.23
N ASN A 309 46.37 5.79 29.05
CA ASN A 309 45.60 5.44 27.85
C ASN A 309 44.70 6.63 27.39
N PRO A 310 44.96 7.25 26.22
CA PRO A 310 44.08 8.26 25.62
C PRO A 310 42.98 7.65 24.72
N ARG A 311 42.92 6.32 24.61
CA ARG A 311 41.89 5.57 23.87
C ARG A 311 40.54 5.31 24.58
N PRO A 312 40.28 5.61 25.87
CA PRO A 312 39.09 5.10 26.51
C PRO A 312 37.82 5.80 26.02
N PHE A 313 37.77 7.13 25.91
CA PHE A 313 36.46 7.80 25.83
C PHE A 313 35.59 7.35 24.65
N LEU A 314 36.12 7.32 23.43
CA LEU A 314 35.33 6.99 22.24
C LEU A 314 34.98 5.49 22.17
N GLU A 315 35.90 4.62 22.61
CA GLU A 315 35.66 3.18 22.77
C GLU A 315 34.64 2.87 23.88
N HIS A 316 34.66 3.63 24.98
CA HIS A 316 33.70 3.51 26.08
C HIS A 316 32.32 4.00 25.65
N VAL A 317 32.24 5.08 24.87
CA VAL A 317 30.99 5.56 24.28
C VAL A 317 30.42 4.50 23.34
N GLU A 318 31.26 3.87 22.51
CA GLU A 318 30.81 2.79 21.62
C GLU A 318 30.34 1.55 22.41
N MET A 319 31.09 1.11 23.42
CA MET A 319 30.66 0.03 24.31
C MET A 319 29.35 0.37 25.03
N LEU A 320 29.18 1.59 25.52
CA LEU A 320 27.96 2.04 26.19
C LEU A 320 26.77 2.01 25.24
N CYS A 321 26.94 2.52 24.01
CA CYS A 321 25.89 2.48 22.98
C CYS A 321 25.53 1.04 22.61
N MET A 322 26.52 0.16 22.46
CA MET A 322 26.27 -1.24 22.15
C MET A 322 25.59 -1.96 23.31
N ALA A 323 26.02 -1.74 24.55
CA ALA A 323 25.35 -2.27 25.73
C ALA A 323 23.89 -1.82 25.81
N PHE A 324 23.62 -0.54 25.49
CA PHE A 324 22.25 -0.03 25.41
C PHE A 324 21.44 -0.72 24.29
N PHE A 325 22.01 -0.90 23.09
CA PHE A 325 21.32 -1.59 21.99
C PHE A 325 21.06 -3.06 22.27
N THR A 326 22.02 -3.77 22.87
CA THR A 326 21.83 -5.14 23.33
C THR A 326 20.73 -5.19 24.37
N PHE A 327 20.75 -4.31 25.37
CA PHE A 327 19.72 -4.26 26.39
C PHE A 327 18.33 -4.00 25.78
N GLU A 328 18.23 -3.07 24.84
CA GLU A 328 17.00 -2.78 24.11
C GLU A 328 16.49 -4.01 23.34
N PHE A 329 17.37 -4.73 22.65
CA PHE A 329 17.04 -5.96 21.93
C PHE A 329 16.60 -7.10 22.87
N LEU A 330 17.29 -7.29 24.00
CA LEU A 330 16.95 -8.29 25.00
C LEU A 330 15.58 -8.01 25.64
N LEU A 331 15.28 -6.76 25.96
CA LEU A 331 13.98 -6.37 26.49
C LEU A 331 12.85 -6.59 25.45
N ARG A 332 13.11 -6.39 24.16
CA ARG A 332 12.17 -6.74 23.09
C ARG A 332 11.97 -8.24 22.98
N LEU A 333 13.05 -9.02 22.96
CA LEU A 333 12.99 -10.48 22.93
C LEU A 333 12.21 -11.04 24.14
N ALA A 334 12.46 -10.48 25.33
CA ALA A 334 11.76 -10.86 26.55
C ALA A 334 10.28 -10.46 26.54
N SER A 335 9.91 -9.32 25.94
CA SER A 335 8.52 -8.85 25.89
C SER A 335 7.66 -9.50 24.81
N THR A 336 8.26 -10.10 23.79
CA THR A 336 7.57 -10.67 22.62
C THR A 336 6.89 -12.01 22.90
N PRO A 337 5.58 -12.20 22.66
CA PRO A 337 4.90 -13.48 22.89
C PRO A 337 5.49 -14.64 22.06
N ASP A 338 5.69 -14.43 20.75
CA ASP A 338 6.18 -15.43 19.79
C ASP A 338 7.57 -15.10 19.22
N LEU A 339 8.58 -15.91 19.52
CA LEU A 339 9.95 -15.69 19.03
C LEU A 339 10.08 -15.86 17.50
N ARG A 340 9.30 -16.75 16.88
CA ARG A 340 9.36 -17.00 15.43
C ARG A 340 8.86 -15.79 14.63
N ARG A 341 7.71 -15.25 15.02
CA ARG A 341 7.16 -14.02 14.42
C ARG A 341 8.10 -12.84 14.64
N PHE A 342 8.74 -12.78 15.80
CA PHE A 342 9.74 -11.76 16.09
C PHE A 342 10.95 -11.83 15.17
N ALA A 343 11.51 -13.02 14.95
CA ALA A 343 12.64 -13.21 14.06
C ALA A 343 12.31 -12.90 12.58
N GLN A 344 11.05 -13.08 12.17
CA GLN A 344 10.58 -12.77 10.82
C GLN A 344 10.25 -11.28 10.58
N SER A 345 10.18 -10.47 11.65
CA SER A 345 9.89 -9.03 11.53
C SER A 345 11.13 -8.25 11.09
N ALA A 346 10.99 -7.48 10.02
CA ALA A 346 12.08 -6.69 9.43
C ALA A 346 12.69 -5.67 10.43
N LEU A 347 11.87 -5.05 11.30
CA LEU A 347 12.35 -4.08 12.30
C LEU A 347 13.19 -4.76 13.39
N ASN A 348 12.86 -6.00 13.76
CA ASN A 348 13.61 -6.76 14.75
C ASN A 348 14.90 -7.34 14.16
N LEU A 349 14.88 -7.71 12.88
CA LEU A 349 16.10 -8.08 12.15
C LEU A 349 17.09 -6.91 12.09
N VAL A 350 16.62 -5.69 11.86
CA VAL A 350 17.47 -4.48 11.90
C VAL A 350 18.11 -4.29 13.28
N ASP A 351 17.35 -4.49 14.35
CA ASP A 351 17.88 -4.42 15.73
C ASP A 351 18.97 -5.48 15.97
N LEU A 352 18.80 -6.70 15.43
CA LEU A 352 19.79 -7.78 15.51
C LEU A 352 21.06 -7.46 14.72
N VAL A 353 20.93 -7.02 13.46
CA VAL A 353 22.05 -6.67 12.58
C VAL A 353 22.86 -5.50 13.16
N ALA A 354 22.23 -4.59 13.91
CA ALA A 354 22.92 -3.48 14.56
C ALA A 354 23.90 -3.92 15.67
N ILE A 355 23.60 -5.02 16.39
CA ILE A 355 24.44 -5.53 17.48
C ILE A 355 25.37 -6.66 17.05
N LEU A 356 25.02 -7.38 15.98
CA LEU A 356 25.75 -8.55 15.46
C LEU A 356 27.26 -8.32 15.28
N PRO A 357 27.74 -7.16 14.77
CA PRO A 357 29.15 -6.99 14.49
C PRO A 357 30.06 -7.11 15.72
N LEU A 358 29.58 -6.66 16.89
CA LEU A 358 30.32 -6.75 18.15
C LEU A 358 30.43 -8.20 18.61
N TYR A 359 29.31 -8.92 18.62
CA TYR A 359 29.28 -10.32 19.08
C TYR A 359 30.08 -11.24 18.19
N LEU A 360 29.99 -11.05 16.87
CA LEU A 360 30.76 -11.85 15.92
C LEU A 360 32.26 -11.51 16.00
N GLN A 361 32.64 -10.25 16.29
CA GLN A 361 34.03 -9.89 16.60
C GLN A 361 34.54 -10.58 17.88
N LEU A 362 33.79 -10.53 18.98
CA LEU A 362 34.15 -11.20 20.23
C LEU A 362 34.28 -12.72 20.06
N LEU A 363 33.38 -13.31 19.26
CA LEU A 363 33.39 -14.73 18.93
C LEU A 363 34.64 -15.11 18.12
N LEU A 364 35.00 -14.33 17.09
CA LEU A 364 36.22 -14.51 16.30
C LEU A 364 37.49 -14.39 17.17
N GLU A 365 37.56 -13.37 18.03
CA GLU A 365 38.68 -13.17 18.95
C GLU A 365 38.83 -14.34 19.93
N CYS A 366 37.73 -14.87 20.46
CA CYS A 366 37.72 -16.05 21.32
C CYS A 366 38.30 -17.29 20.60
N PHE A 367 37.80 -17.61 19.40
CA PHE A 367 38.27 -18.76 18.62
C PHE A 367 39.76 -18.65 18.23
N THR A 368 40.25 -17.45 17.92
CA THR A 368 41.68 -17.26 17.60
C THR A 368 42.60 -17.39 18.81
N SER A 369 42.09 -17.09 20.00
CA SER A 369 42.85 -17.15 21.26
C SER A 369 43.11 -18.60 21.70
N GLU A 370 42.17 -19.51 21.48
CA GLU A 370 42.31 -20.93 21.83
C GLU A 370 43.38 -21.65 20.98
N ASP A 371 43.45 -21.34 19.68
CA ASP A 371 44.47 -21.91 18.78
C ASP A 371 45.89 -21.42 19.09
N GLN A 372 46.02 -20.18 19.61
CA GLN A 372 47.32 -19.61 19.97
C GLN A 372 47.89 -20.25 21.25
N VAL A 373 47.05 -20.73 22.15
CA VAL A 373 47.47 -21.46 23.37
C VAL A 373 47.89 -22.90 23.06
N ARG A 374 47.32 -23.52 22.01
CA ARG A 374 47.63 -24.91 21.62
C ARG A 374 48.91 -25.10 20.79
N SER A 375 49.51 -24.02 20.28
CA SER A 375 50.70 -24.06 19.41
C SER A 375 52.02 -23.67 20.10
N LYS A 376 52.06 -23.63 21.44
CA LYS A 376 53.25 -23.17 22.19
C LYS A 376 54.39 -24.21 22.32
N ASP A 377 54.25 -25.41 21.75
CA ASP A 377 55.16 -26.53 22.02
C ASP A 377 56.17 -26.90 20.89
N SER A 378 56.31 -26.12 19.80
CA SER A 378 57.41 -26.35 18.85
C SER A 378 57.94 -25.07 18.20
N PRO A 379 59.22 -24.69 18.41
CA PRO A 379 59.81 -23.52 17.77
C PRO A 379 60.36 -23.87 16.38
N HIS A 380 60.19 -22.94 15.43
CA HIS A 380 60.77 -22.91 14.08
C HIS A 380 60.13 -23.83 13.01
N GLU A 381 59.00 -23.41 12.42
CA GLU A 381 58.78 -23.38 10.94
C GLU A 381 57.40 -22.82 10.49
N HIS A 382 56.48 -22.47 11.40
CA HIS A 382 55.09 -22.06 11.05
C HIS A 382 54.78 -20.55 11.04
N ASP A 383 55.78 -19.66 11.11
CA ASP A 383 55.51 -18.21 11.23
C ASP A 383 54.84 -17.57 9.99
N ILE A 384 55.02 -18.14 8.79
CA ILE A 384 54.45 -17.58 7.55
C ILE A 384 52.94 -17.86 7.42
N GLU A 385 52.49 -19.07 7.79
CA GLU A 385 51.08 -19.45 7.74
C GLU A 385 50.26 -18.73 8.84
N THR A 386 50.88 -18.54 10.01
CA THR A 386 50.27 -17.83 11.13
C THR A 386 50.06 -16.34 10.81
N MET A 387 51.01 -15.71 10.09
CA MET A 387 50.86 -14.32 9.62
C MET A 387 49.76 -14.17 8.55
N GLY A 388 49.59 -15.14 7.65
CA GLY A 388 48.48 -15.17 6.68
C GLY A 388 47.10 -15.24 7.35
N ARG A 389 46.98 -16.07 8.39
CA ARG A 389 45.74 -16.20 9.17
C ARG A 389 45.40 -14.93 9.98
N VAL A 390 46.40 -14.28 10.58
CA VAL A 390 46.23 -13.01 11.28
C VAL A 390 45.85 -11.88 10.30
N GLY A 391 46.41 -11.88 9.09
CA GLY A 391 46.02 -10.95 8.02
C GLY A 391 44.57 -11.13 7.55
N GLN A 392 44.13 -12.37 7.35
CA GLN A 392 42.75 -12.70 7.00
C GLN A 392 41.76 -12.31 8.11
N VAL A 393 42.10 -12.61 9.38
CA VAL A 393 41.29 -12.19 10.54
C VAL A 393 41.23 -10.66 10.63
N GLY A 394 42.34 -9.95 10.42
CA GLY A 394 42.37 -8.49 10.36
C GLY A 394 41.48 -7.90 9.26
N GLN A 395 41.43 -8.55 8.09
CA GLN A 395 40.54 -8.17 6.99
C GLN A 395 39.07 -8.40 7.34
N VAL A 396 38.73 -9.53 7.97
CA VAL A 396 37.38 -9.82 8.45
C VAL A 396 36.97 -8.79 9.51
N LEU A 397 37.81 -8.51 10.51
CA LEU A 397 37.56 -7.50 11.54
C LEU A 397 37.33 -6.10 10.94
N ARG A 398 38.02 -5.76 9.84
CA ARG A 398 37.79 -4.51 9.09
C ARG A 398 36.39 -4.48 8.46
N VAL A 399 35.95 -5.57 7.84
CA VAL A 399 34.58 -5.70 7.30
C VAL A 399 33.55 -5.62 8.42
N MET A 400 33.77 -6.30 9.55
CA MET A 400 32.90 -6.25 10.73
C MET A 400 32.75 -4.84 11.28
N ARG A 401 33.84 -4.05 11.28
CA ARG A 401 33.78 -2.63 11.66
C ARG A 401 32.88 -1.81 10.72
N LEU A 402 32.89 -2.10 9.42
CA LEU A 402 32.00 -1.44 8.46
C LEU A 402 30.53 -1.82 8.67
N LEU A 403 30.23 -3.07 9.02
CA LEU A 403 28.86 -3.51 9.33
C LEU A 403 28.20 -2.70 10.45
N ARG A 404 28.99 -2.07 11.34
CA ARG A 404 28.47 -1.17 12.39
C ARG A 404 27.69 0.01 11.81
N ILE A 405 27.88 0.38 10.54
CA ILE A 405 27.08 1.43 9.88
C ILE A 405 25.59 1.05 9.81
N PHE A 406 25.26 -0.25 9.77
CA PHE A 406 23.87 -0.71 9.73
C PHE A 406 23.07 -0.33 10.99
N ARG A 407 23.72 0.04 12.10
CA ARG A 407 23.01 0.60 13.27
C ARG A 407 22.23 1.88 12.95
N ILE A 408 22.58 2.59 11.88
CA ILE A 408 21.82 3.76 11.41
C ILE A 408 20.39 3.38 10.98
N LEU A 409 20.21 2.14 10.48
CA LEU A 409 18.90 1.62 10.08
C LEU A 409 17.95 1.49 11.26
N LYS A 410 18.45 1.46 12.50
CA LYS A 410 17.63 1.48 13.72
C LYS A 410 16.75 2.74 13.81
N LEU A 411 17.14 3.84 13.16
CA LEU A 411 16.29 5.02 13.01
C LEU A 411 14.95 4.73 12.31
N ALA A 412 14.86 3.65 11.52
CA ALA A 412 13.63 3.24 10.85
C ALA A 412 12.51 2.95 11.86
N ARG A 413 12.82 2.41 13.03
CA ARG A 413 11.82 2.15 14.08
C ARG A 413 11.18 3.43 14.61
N HIS A 414 11.95 4.51 14.67
CA HIS A 414 11.53 5.79 15.24
C HIS A 414 11.04 6.79 14.19
N SER A 415 11.26 6.50 12.90
CA SER A 415 10.87 7.36 11.78
C SER A 415 9.72 6.74 10.98
N THR A 416 8.51 7.28 11.16
CA THR A 416 7.35 6.96 10.30
C THR A 416 7.66 7.21 8.83
N GLY A 417 8.46 8.24 8.51
CA GLY A 417 8.89 8.51 7.14
C GLY A 417 9.75 7.39 6.55
N LEU A 418 10.68 6.82 7.33
CA LEU A 418 11.56 5.75 6.84
C LEU A 418 10.81 4.40 6.74
N ARG A 419 9.84 4.15 7.63
CA ARG A 419 8.90 3.01 7.50
C ARG A 419 8.04 3.14 6.24
N ALA A 420 7.47 4.31 6.01
CA ALA A 420 6.69 4.61 4.81
C ALA A 420 7.55 4.44 3.55
N PHE A 421 8.78 4.94 3.56
CA PHE A 421 9.70 4.80 2.43
C PHE A 421 10.03 3.33 2.12
N GLY A 422 10.38 2.53 3.14
CA GLY A 422 10.65 1.11 2.95
C GLY A 422 9.45 0.33 2.40
N PHE A 423 8.25 0.63 2.87
CA PHE A 423 7.02 0.06 2.34
C PHE A 423 6.79 0.47 0.88
N THR A 424 6.97 1.75 0.55
CA THR A 424 6.78 2.25 -0.82
C THR A 424 7.78 1.65 -1.79
N LEU A 425 9.02 1.38 -1.37
CA LEU A 425 10.00 0.65 -2.17
C LEU A 425 9.58 -0.80 -2.42
N ARG A 426 9.02 -1.48 -1.41
CA ARG A 426 8.49 -2.84 -1.56
C ARG A 426 7.31 -2.86 -2.53
N GLN A 427 6.41 -1.88 -2.46
CA GLN A 427 5.27 -1.79 -3.36
C GLN A 427 5.70 -1.47 -4.80
N CYS A 428 6.64 -0.53 -4.95
CA CYS A 428 7.15 -0.10 -6.25
C CYS A 428 8.33 -0.96 -6.74
N TYR A 429 8.55 -2.18 -6.21
CA TYR A 429 9.76 -2.95 -6.52
C TYR A 429 9.90 -3.24 -8.02
N GLN A 430 8.80 -3.49 -8.73
CA GLN A 430 8.81 -3.72 -10.18
C GLN A 430 9.23 -2.45 -10.94
N GLN A 431 8.71 -1.29 -10.52
CA GLN A 431 9.01 0.00 -11.13
C GLN A 431 10.47 0.41 -10.87
N VAL A 432 10.94 0.27 -9.63
CA VAL A 432 12.34 0.52 -9.24
C VAL A 432 13.27 -0.47 -9.93
N GLY A 433 12.89 -1.75 -10.00
CA GLY A 433 13.66 -2.78 -10.71
C GLY A 433 13.78 -2.48 -12.21
N CYS A 434 12.69 -2.08 -12.86
CA CYS A 434 12.69 -1.66 -14.24
C CYS A 434 13.60 -0.44 -14.48
N LEU A 435 13.57 0.56 -13.61
CA LEU A 435 14.49 1.70 -13.65
C LEU A 435 15.96 1.25 -13.57
N LEU A 436 16.31 0.41 -12.60
CA LEU A 436 17.68 -0.09 -12.44
C LEU A 436 18.13 -0.89 -13.68
N LEU A 437 17.24 -1.67 -14.29
CA LEU A 437 17.52 -2.36 -15.55
C LEU A 437 17.80 -1.38 -16.70
N PHE A 438 17.01 -0.31 -16.85
CA PHE A 438 17.28 0.70 -17.88
C PHE A 438 18.55 1.50 -17.63
N ILE A 439 18.86 1.83 -16.37
CA ILE A 439 20.12 2.52 -16.01
C ILE A 439 21.31 1.63 -16.35
N THR A 440 21.28 0.35 -15.94
CA THR A 440 22.37 -0.58 -16.24
C THR A 440 22.54 -0.75 -17.75
N MET A 441 21.45 -1.02 -18.49
CA MET A 441 21.48 -1.08 -19.96
C MET A 441 22.06 0.19 -20.60
N GLY A 442 21.68 1.37 -20.09
CA GLY A 442 22.22 2.65 -20.51
C GLY A 442 23.73 2.75 -20.27
N ILE A 443 24.21 2.39 -19.08
CA ILE A 443 25.64 2.37 -18.73
C ILE A 443 26.39 1.47 -19.72
N PHE A 444 25.96 0.22 -19.93
CA PHE A 444 26.63 -0.68 -20.87
C PHE A 444 26.68 -0.12 -22.30
N THR A 445 25.56 0.44 -22.78
CA THR A 445 25.43 0.92 -24.16
C THR A 445 26.25 2.19 -24.42
N PHE A 446 26.09 3.23 -23.59
CA PHE A 446 26.78 4.50 -23.79
C PHE A 446 28.28 4.42 -23.47
N SER A 447 28.69 3.58 -22.52
CA SER A 447 30.11 3.32 -22.28
C SER A 447 30.77 2.63 -23.47
N ALA A 448 30.13 1.64 -24.09
CA ALA A 448 30.66 0.99 -25.29
C ALA A 448 30.74 1.95 -26.48
N ALA A 449 29.70 2.79 -26.68
CA ALA A 449 29.67 3.79 -27.76
C ALA A 449 30.79 4.82 -27.61
N VAL A 450 30.94 5.44 -26.43
CA VAL A 450 31.99 6.44 -26.22
C VAL A 450 33.39 5.82 -26.26
N TYR A 451 33.58 4.63 -25.67
CA TYR A 451 34.84 3.91 -25.78
C TYR A 451 35.23 3.66 -27.25
N SER A 452 34.29 3.22 -28.09
CA SER A 452 34.58 2.93 -29.51
C SER A 452 35.12 4.13 -30.29
N VAL A 453 34.77 5.35 -29.89
CA VAL A 453 35.19 6.59 -30.55
C VAL A 453 36.41 7.22 -29.88
N GLU A 454 36.54 7.10 -28.57
CA GLU A 454 37.60 7.76 -27.79
C GLU A 454 38.84 6.88 -27.55
N HIS A 455 38.76 5.57 -27.77
CA HIS A 455 39.88 4.65 -27.48
C HIS A 455 41.14 4.89 -28.32
N ASP A 456 41.00 5.42 -29.54
CA ASP A 456 42.11 5.68 -30.45
C ASP A 456 42.80 7.04 -30.20
N VAL A 457 42.23 7.88 -29.34
CA VAL A 457 42.74 9.23 -29.06
C VAL A 457 43.75 9.18 -27.92
N ARG A 458 44.98 9.64 -28.20
CA ARG A 458 46.06 9.67 -27.22
C ARG A 458 45.76 10.69 -26.11
N GLY A 459 45.76 10.23 -24.86
CA GLY A 459 45.59 11.09 -23.68
C GLY A 459 44.19 11.05 -23.06
N THR A 460 43.26 10.26 -23.59
CA THR A 460 41.93 10.10 -22.99
C THR A 460 41.95 9.09 -21.84
N ASN A 461 41.08 9.30 -20.86
CA ASN A 461 40.93 8.40 -19.69
C ASN A 461 40.07 7.14 -20.01
N PHE A 462 39.68 6.93 -21.27
CA PHE A 462 38.85 5.81 -21.71
C PHE A 462 39.69 4.57 -22.04
N THR A 463 40.27 3.94 -21.02
CA THR A 463 41.19 2.79 -21.16
C THR A 463 40.51 1.46 -21.42
N SER A 464 39.30 1.25 -20.88
CA SER A 464 38.53 0.03 -21.07
C SER A 464 37.03 0.30 -20.93
N ILE A 465 36.19 -0.60 -21.46
CA ILE A 465 34.73 -0.49 -21.35
C ILE A 465 34.27 -0.46 -19.87
N PRO A 466 34.78 -1.31 -18.96
CA PRO A 466 34.44 -1.21 -17.53
C PRO A 466 34.89 0.11 -16.88
N HIS A 467 36.04 0.67 -17.28
CA HIS A 467 36.43 2.00 -16.81
C HIS A 467 35.47 3.09 -17.31
N ALA A 468 34.96 2.96 -18.53
CA ALA A 468 33.95 3.87 -19.08
C ALA A 468 32.57 3.74 -18.41
N TRP A 469 32.29 2.66 -17.65
CA TRP A 469 31.05 2.55 -16.86
C TRP A 469 30.96 3.63 -15.79
N TRP A 470 32.09 4.00 -15.18
CA TRP A 470 32.14 5.08 -14.20
C TRP A 470 31.65 6.40 -14.81
N TRP A 471 32.22 6.78 -15.95
CA TRP A 471 31.80 7.98 -16.69
C TRP A 471 30.31 7.95 -17.05
N ALA A 472 29.81 6.83 -17.58
CA ALA A 472 28.41 6.71 -17.97
C ALA A 472 27.47 6.75 -16.75
N ALA A 473 27.82 6.08 -15.64
CA ALA A 473 27.03 6.12 -14.41
C ALA A 473 26.93 7.53 -13.82
N VAL A 474 28.04 8.26 -13.79
CA VAL A 474 28.12 9.65 -13.31
C VAL A 474 27.36 10.62 -14.23
N SER A 475 27.37 10.36 -15.54
CA SER A 475 26.66 11.17 -16.53
C SER A 475 25.15 10.92 -16.55
N ILE A 476 24.73 9.64 -16.52
CA ILE A 476 23.30 9.23 -16.48
C ILE A 476 22.64 9.69 -15.17
N SER A 477 23.36 9.65 -14.05
CA SER A 477 22.90 10.17 -12.75
C SER A 477 22.96 11.69 -12.64
N THR A 478 23.40 12.39 -13.70
CA THR A 478 23.55 13.85 -13.76
C THR A 478 24.45 14.44 -12.66
N VAL A 479 25.40 13.66 -12.12
CA VAL A 479 26.35 14.14 -11.09
C VAL A 479 27.49 14.92 -11.74
N GLY A 480 28.13 14.34 -12.77
CA GLY A 480 29.14 15.02 -13.58
C GLY A 480 30.38 15.51 -12.82
N TYR A 481 31.16 14.61 -12.19
CA TYR A 481 32.39 14.99 -11.47
C TYR A 481 33.45 15.71 -12.34
N GLY A 482 33.47 15.44 -13.66
CA GLY A 482 34.39 16.08 -14.61
C GLY A 482 35.80 15.49 -14.65
N ASP A 483 36.03 14.37 -13.97
CA ASP A 483 37.27 13.58 -13.97
C ASP A 483 37.48 12.80 -15.28
N MET A 484 36.40 12.46 -15.96
CA MET A 484 36.39 11.83 -17.29
C MET A 484 35.37 12.53 -18.19
N TYR A 485 35.74 12.83 -19.44
CA TYR A 485 34.84 13.38 -20.44
C TYR A 485 35.38 13.11 -21.86
N PRO A 486 34.52 12.92 -22.87
CA PRO A 486 34.96 12.72 -24.25
C PRO A 486 35.46 14.02 -24.87
N GLU A 487 36.59 13.94 -25.58
CA GLU A 487 37.19 15.10 -26.23
C GLU A 487 36.75 15.23 -27.69
N THR A 488 36.48 14.12 -28.37
CA THR A 488 36.12 14.12 -29.79
C THR A 488 34.71 14.67 -30.01
N HIS A 489 34.46 15.21 -31.21
CA HIS A 489 33.13 15.70 -31.58
C HIS A 489 32.06 14.60 -31.55
N LEU A 490 32.42 13.38 -31.97
CA LEU A 490 31.52 12.22 -31.94
C LEU A 490 31.27 11.73 -30.51
N GLY A 491 32.30 11.68 -29.66
CA GLY A 491 32.16 11.36 -28.25
C GLY A 491 31.29 12.37 -27.50
N ARG A 492 31.40 13.67 -27.82
CA ARG A 492 30.52 14.72 -27.30
C ARG A 492 29.06 14.56 -27.74
N LEU A 493 28.81 14.11 -28.97
CA LEU A 493 27.46 13.77 -29.43
C LEU A 493 26.88 12.61 -28.61
N PHE A 494 27.64 11.53 -28.42
CA PHE A 494 27.21 10.41 -27.57
C PHE A 494 27.03 10.81 -26.10
N ALA A 495 27.87 11.71 -25.58
CA ALA A 495 27.69 12.28 -24.25
C ALA A 495 26.38 13.06 -24.13
N PHE A 496 26.05 13.89 -25.12
CA PHE A 496 24.79 14.60 -25.15
C PHE A 496 23.58 13.65 -25.15
N LEU A 497 23.63 12.59 -25.96
CA LEU A 497 22.58 11.56 -25.99
C LEU A 497 22.47 10.81 -24.65
N CYS A 498 23.61 10.49 -24.03
CA CYS A 498 23.69 9.83 -22.72
C CYS A 498 23.05 10.68 -21.61
N ILE A 499 23.38 11.98 -21.57
CA ILE A 499 22.81 12.92 -20.59
C ILE A 499 21.31 13.10 -20.82
N ALA A 500 20.87 13.29 -22.06
CA ALA A 500 19.45 13.41 -22.38
C ALA A 500 18.66 12.16 -21.98
N PHE A 501 19.22 10.98 -22.25
CA PHE A 501 18.65 9.70 -21.83
C PHE A 501 18.58 9.56 -20.30
N GLY A 502 19.64 9.94 -19.58
CA GLY A 502 19.67 9.90 -18.11
C GLY A 502 18.63 10.83 -17.45
N ILE A 503 18.43 12.04 -17.98
CA ILE A 503 17.41 12.97 -17.49
C ILE A 503 16.00 12.36 -17.62
N ILE A 504 15.70 11.77 -18.78
CA ILE A 504 14.39 11.13 -19.04
C ILE A 504 14.19 9.93 -18.12
N LEU A 505 15.21 9.07 -17.99
CA LEU A 505 15.14 7.88 -17.15
C LEU A 505 14.95 8.20 -15.67
N ASN A 506 15.63 9.21 -15.14
CA ASN A 506 15.52 9.56 -13.73
C ASN A 506 14.22 10.30 -13.41
N GLY A 507 13.72 11.15 -14.32
CA GLY A 507 12.56 12.01 -14.05
C GLY A 507 11.27 11.25 -13.76
N MET A 508 10.92 10.26 -14.58
CA MET A 508 9.63 9.56 -14.50
C MET A 508 9.48 8.72 -13.20
N PRO A 509 10.43 7.86 -12.81
CA PRO A 509 10.28 7.04 -11.61
C PRO A 509 10.39 7.83 -10.32
N ILE A 510 11.20 8.90 -10.29
CA ILE A 510 11.28 9.79 -9.12
C ILE A 510 9.88 10.39 -8.85
N SER A 511 9.17 10.84 -9.89
CA SER A 511 7.81 11.36 -9.75
C SER A 511 6.82 10.29 -9.28
N ILE A 512 6.87 9.09 -9.85
CA ILE A 512 5.97 7.99 -9.48
C ILE A 512 6.21 7.57 -8.03
N LEU A 513 7.48 7.35 -7.66
CA LEU A 513 7.87 6.97 -6.30
C LEU A 513 7.46 8.05 -5.30
N TYR A 514 7.66 9.33 -5.62
CA TYR A 514 7.22 10.44 -4.78
C TYR A 514 5.71 10.45 -4.56
N ASN A 515 4.91 10.30 -5.63
CA ASN A 515 3.46 10.32 -5.54
C ASN A 515 2.93 9.15 -4.69
N LYS A 516 3.43 7.93 -4.91
CA LYS A 516 3.07 6.75 -4.11
C LYS A 516 3.53 6.91 -2.65
N PHE A 517 4.72 7.46 -2.42
CA PHE A 517 5.21 7.77 -1.08
C PHE A 517 4.34 8.79 -0.35
N SER A 518 3.97 9.88 -1.01
CA SER A 518 3.14 10.94 -0.42
C SER A 518 1.76 10.43 -0.02
N ASP A 519 1.14 9.62 -0.88
CA ASP A 519 -0.16 8.99 -0.60
C ASP A 519 -0.06 8.03 0.60
N TYR A 520 0.90 7.11 0.59
CA TYR A 520 1.10 6.16 1.69
C TYR A 520 1.45 6.86 3.00
N TYR A 521 2.36 7.85 2.97
CA TYR A 521 2.72 8.63 4.14
C TYR A 521 1.50 9.35 4.75
N SER A 522 0.65 9.94 3.91
CA SER A 522 -0.56 10.63 4.36
C SER A 522 -1.56 9.67 5.00
N LYS A 523 -1.77 8.50 4.37
CA LYS A 523 -2.63 7.42 4.90
C LYS A 523 -2.09 6.90 6.22
N LEU A 524 -0.83 6.50 6.28
CA LEU A 524 -0.19 5.98 7.50
C LEU A 524 -0.27 6.98 8.65
N LYS A 525 -0.02 8.26 8.38
CA LYS A 525 -0.13 9.32 9.40
C LYS A 525 -1.57 9.50 9.88
N ALA A 526 -2.55 9.49 8.97
CA ALA A 526 -3.97 9.54 9.32
C ALA A 526 -4.36 8.34 10.22
N TYR A 527 -3.89 7.14 9.88
CA TYR A 527 -4.07 5.94 10.69
C TYR A 527 -3.48 6.09 12.09
N GLU A 528 -2.21 6.50 12.22
CA GLU A 528 -1.56 6.76 13.51
C GLU A 528 -2.38 7.76 14.36
N TYR A 529 -2.89 8.84 13.74
CA TYR A 529 -3.75 9.80 14.45
C TYR A 529 -5.07 9.19 14.94
N THR A 530 -5.74 8.38 14.11
CA THR A 530 -7.02 7.74 14.49
C THR A 530 -6.82 6.70 15.59
N ALA A 531 -5.75 5.90 15.53
CA ALA A 531 -5.39 4.94 16.57
C ALA A 531 -5.15 5.63 17.92
N ILE A 532 -4.33 6.69 17.93
CA ILE A 532 -4.08 7.50 19.14
C ILE A 532 -5.38 8.09 19.69
N ARG A 533 -6.30 8.55 18.83
CA ARG A 533 -7.59 9.11 19.25
C ARG A 533 -8.50 8.04 19.85
N ARG A 534 -8.53 6.83 19.28
CA ARG A 534 -9.31 5.69 19.79
C ARG A 534 -8.80 5.25 21.16
N GLU A 535 -7.48 5.13 21.33
CA GLU A 535 -6.87 4.77 22.62
C GLU A 535 -7.18 5.81 23.71
N ARG A 536 -7.06 7.11 23.41
CA ARG A 536 -7.43 8.18 24.36
C ARG A 536 -8.91 8.14 24.74
N GLY A 537 -9.79 7.95 23.75
CA GLY A 537 -11.23 7.84 23.99
C GLY A 537 -11.59 6.65 24.88
N ASN A 538 -10.91 5.52 24.71
CA ASN A 538 -11.12 4.32 25.52
C ASN A 538 -10.68 4.53 26.98
N VAL A 539 -9.53 5.19 27.20
CA VAL A 539 -9.06 5.54 28.55
C VAL A 539 -10.03 6.51 29.24
N GLU A 540 -10.49 7.55 28.55
CA GLU A 540 -11.48 8.50 29.09
C GLU A 540 -12.83 7.82 29.40
N PHE A 541 -13.27 6.89 28.55
CA PHE A 541 -14.47 6.10 28.81
C PHE A 541 -14.31 5.23 30.06
N MET A 542 -13.23 4.47 30.18
CA MET A 542 -12.98 3.62 31.36
C MET A 542 -12.85 4.43 32.66
N GLN A 543 -12.20 5.60 32.61
CA GLN A 543 -12.12 6.48 33.78
C GLN A 543 -13.49 7.01 34.19
N ARG A 544 -14.31 7.44 33.23
CA ARG A 544 -15.70 7.88 33.48
C ARG A 544 -16.56 6.75 34.03
N ALA A 545 -16.46 5.55 33.46
CA ALA A 545 -17.17 4.37 33.92
C ALA A 545 -16.77 4.00 35.36
N ARG A 546 -15.47 3.95 35.68
CA ARG A 546 -14.98 3.70 37.05
C ARG A 546 -15.48 4.74 38.04
N LYS A 547 -15.44 6.02 37.68
CA LYS A 547 -15.94 7.10 38.55
C LYS A 547 -17.43 6.93 38.84
N LYS A 548 -18.25 6.68 37.81
CA LYS A 548 -19.68 6.41 37.98
C LYS A 548 -19.96 5.16 38.84
N ILE A 549 -19.22 4.07 38.63
CA ILE A 549 -19.35 2.86 39.44
C ILE A 549 -19.01 3.15 40.91
N ALA A 550 -17.95 3.91 41.18
CA ALA A 550 -17.58 4.33 42.53
C ALA A 550 -18.64 5.23 43.19
N GLU A 551 -19.24 6.16 42.43
CA GLU A 551 -20.36 7.00 42.90
C GLU A 551 -21.60 6.16 43.23
N CYS A 552 -21.95 5.17 42.39
CA CYS A 552 -23.06 4.25 42.67
C CYS A 552 -22.81 3.39 43.91
N LEU A 553 -21.59 2.87 44.10
CA LEU A 553 -21.22 2.08 45.28
C LEU A 553 -21.19 2.92 46.56
N ALA A 554 -20.81 4.20 46.47
CA ALA A 554 -20.85 5.14 47.60
C ALA A 554 -22.29 5.54 47.99
N GLY A 555 -23.19 5.66 47.01
CA GLY A 555 -24.61 5.98 47.23
C GLY A 555 -25.44 4.85 47.86
N SER A 556 -24.92 3.62 47.90
CA SER A 556 -25.60 2.44 48.48
C SER A 556 -25.32 2.18 49.97
N ASN A 557 -24.57 3.04 50.67
CA ASN A 557 -24.39 2.94 52.12
C ASN A 557 -25.54 3.65 52.87
N PRO A 558 -26.44 2.94 53.58
CA PRO A 558 -27.44 3.59 54.41
C PRO A 558 -26.76 4.22 55.62
N GLN A 559 -26.91 5.52 55.79
CA GLN A 559 -26.46 6.23 57.00
C GLN A 559 -27.26 5.68 58.21
N PRO A 560 -26.63 5.30 59.34
CA PRO A 560 -27.37 4.92 60.52
C PRO A 560 -28.03 6.16 61.14
N ASN A 561 -29.35 6.12 61.30
CA ASN A 561 -30.15 7.16 61.93
C ASN A 561 -29.58 7.53 63.31
N PRO A 562 -29.37 8.82 63.63
CA PRO A 562 -29.03 9.23 64.99
C PRO A 562 -30.26 9.02 65.88
N ARG A 563 -30.14 8.14 66.88
CA ARG A 563 -31.14 8.02 67.95
C ARG A 563 -31.18 9.33 68.74
N GLN A 564 -32.35 9.97 68.76
CA GLN A 564 -32.69 11.00 69.73
C GLN A 564 -32.92 10.31 71.09
N ASP A 565 -32.09 10.64 72.07
CA ASP A 565 -32.38 10.39 73.48
C ASP A 565 -33.43 11.41 73.95
N ASN A 566 -34.57 10.90 74.41
CA ASN A 566 -35.40 11.49 75.47
C ASN A 566 -36.26 10.41 76.11
#